data_AF-A0A7R9G4B1-F1
#
_entry.id   AF-A0A7R9G4B1-F1
#
_cell.length_a   1.000
_cell.length_b   1.000
_cell.length_c   1.000
_cell.angle_alpha   90.00
_cell.angle_beta   90.00
_cell.angle_gamma   90.00
#
_symmetry.space_group_name_H-M   'P 1'
#
loop_
_entity.id
_entity.type
_entity.pdbx_description
1 polymer ?
#
loop_
_entity_poly.entity_id
_entity_poly.type
_entity_poly.pdbx_seq_one_letter_code
_entity_poly.pdbx_strand_id
1 'polypeptide(L)'
;VFICGPNPHWLFLTSRGELRCHPMNIDGPITCFAPFHNVNCPQGFLYFNKKEELRICVLATHLSYDAPWPVRKVPLRCTPHFATYHLESKTYCVVTSLAEPTNQYYKFNGEDKVRNSQSAYPGSTPSMGSDELMGRDWLLCLS
;
A
#
# COMPACT_ATOMS: atom_id res chain seq x y z
N VAL A 1 17.91 -16.57 -4.61
CA VAL A 1 18.26 -17.93 -4.12
C VAL A 1 17.15 -18.41 -3.20
N PHE A 2 16.84 -19.70 -3.21
CA PHE A 2 15.90 -20.30 -2.25
C PHE A 2 16.66 -21.25 -1.33
N ILE A 3 16.46 -21.12 -0.03
CA ILE A 3 17.05 -21.99 0.98
C ILE A 3 16.00 -23.01 1.40
N CYS A 4 16.25 -24.28 1.07
CA CYS A 4 15.46 -25.42 1.53
C CYS A 4 15.85 -25.81 2.97
N GLY A 5 15.00 -26.59 3.63
CA GLY A 5 15.24 -27.13 4.96
C GLY A 5 14.05 -26.97 5.91
N PRO A 6 14.28 -27.10 7.23
CA PRO A 6 13.23 -26.97 8.24
C PRO A 6 12.59 -25.58 8.30
N ASN A 7 13.36 -24.54 7.94
CA ASN A 7 12.92 -23.16 7.93
C ASN A 7 13.25 -22.51 6.57
N PRO A 8 12.42 -22.74 5.55
CA PRO A 8 12.72 -22.32 4.19
C PRO A 8 12.62 -20.80 4.01
N HIS A 9 13.54 -20.24 3.22
CA HIS A 9 13.66 -18.80 3.02
C HIS A 9 13.93 -18.42 1.57
N TRP A 10 13.30 -17.33 1.14
CA TRP A 10 13.63 -16.62 -0.08
C TRP A 10 14.72 -15.59 0.20
N LEU A 11 15.80 -15.65 -0.58
CA LEU A 11 16.83 -14.63 -0.61
C LEU A 11 16.79 -13.88 -1.94
N PHE A 12 16.48 -12.60 -1.87
CA PHE A 12 16.53 -11.68 -3.01
C PHE A 12 17.65 -10.67 -2.82
N LEU A 13 18.48 -10.50 -3.84
CA LEU A 13 19.39 -9.37 -3.94
C LEU A 13 18.70 -8.32 -4.80
N THR A 14 18.44 -7.15 -4.24
CA THR A 14 17.71 -6.09 -4.92
C THR A 14 18.66 -5.34 -5.86
N SER A 15 18.11 -4.61 -6.84
CA SER A 15 18.91 -3.77 -7.73
C SER A 15 19.70 -2.68 -7.00
N ARG A 16 19.30 -2.34 -5.77
CA ARG A 16 20.00 -1.40 -4.87
C ARG A 16 21.12 -2.05 -4.06
N GLY A 17 21.38 -3.35 -4.24
CA GLY A 17 22.40 -4.10 -3.50
C GLY A 17 21.97 -4.50 -2.08
N GLU A 18 20.68 -4.38 -1.74
CA GLU A 18 20.18 -4.79 -0.43
C GLU A 18 19.78 -6.27 -0.46
N LEU A 19 20.19 -7.03 0.55
CA LEU A 19 19.75 -8.41 0.72
C LEU A 19 18.38 -8.42 1.44
N ARG A 20 17.40 -9.11 0.87
CA ARG A 20 16.07 -9.33 1.45
C ARG A 20 15.86 -10.82 1.72
N CYS A 21 15.42 -11.13 2.93
CA CYS A 21 15.17 -12.49 3.40
C CYS A 21 13.69 -12.62 3.77
N HIS A 22 12.94 -13.47 3.07
CA HIS A 22 11.52 -13.68 3.34
C HIS A 22 11.25 -15.15 3.70
N PRO A 23 10.70 -15.46 4.88
CA PRO A 23 10.38 -16.84 5.27
C PRO A 23 9.19 -17.40 4.48
N MET A 24 9.17 -18.70 4.22
CA MET A 24 8.08 -19.40 3.53
C MET A 24 7.44 -20.45 4.44
N ASN A 25 6.58 -20.02 5.37
CA ASN A 25 6.08 -20.90 6.44
C ASN A 25 4.78 -21.65 6.12
N ILE A 26 4.25 -21.54 4.89
CA ILE A 26 2.91 -22.03 4.56
C ILE A 26 2.78 -23.56 4.58
N ASP A 27 3.78 -24.27 4.04
CA ASP A 27 3.78 -25.74 3.88
C ASP A 27 4.81 -26.44 4.79
N GLY A 28 5.45 -25.69 5.70
CA GLY A 28 6.47 -26.20 6.61
C GLY A 28 7.82 -26.50 5.92
N PRO A 29 8.57 -27.53 6.36
CA PRO A 29 9.86 -27.87 5.77
C PRO A 29 9.78 -28.22 4.28
N ILE A 30 10.73 -27.71 3.51
CA ILE A 30 10.84 -27.94 2.06
C ILE A 30 12.11 -28.72 1.78
N THR A 31 11.97 -29.85 1.09
CA THR A 31 13.07 -30.79 0.85
C THR A 31 13.86 -30.43 -0.39
N CYS A 32 13.18 -30.02 -1.46
CA CYS A 32 13.82 -29.57 -2.69
C CYS A 32 13.00 -28.49 -3.39
N PHE A 33 13.68 -27.73 -4.25
CA PHE A 33 13.14 -26.58 -4.95
C PHE A 33 13.78 -26.51 -6.34
N ALA A 34 12.99 -26.16 -7.35
CA ALA A 34 13.50 -25.85 -8.68
C ALA A 34 12.72 -24.71 -9.33
N PRO A 35 13.38 -23.83 -10.11
CA PRO A 35 12.69 -22.88 -10.97
C PRO A 35 11.91 -23.64 -12.05
N PHE A 36 10.73 -23.14 -12.41
CA PHE A 36 9.86 -23.78 -13.40
C PHE A 36 9.15 -22.73 -14.24
N HIS A 37 9.38 -22.76 -15.55
CA HIS A 37 8.74 -21.85 -16.49
C HIS A 37 7.92 -22.62 -17.51
N ASN A 38 6.62 -22.36 -17.53
CA ASN A 38 5.66 -22.96 -18.46
C ASN A 38 4.63 -21.92 -18.91
N VAL A 39 3.96 -22.15 -20.03
CA VAL A 39 2.85 -21.30 -20.52
C VAL A 39 1.74 -21.13 -19.47
N ASN A 40 1.49 -22.16 -18.66
CA ASN A 40 0.51 -22.13 -17.58
C ASN A 40 1.10 -21.63 -16.24
N CYS A 41 2.42 -21.43 -16.17
CA CYS A 41 3.15 -21.05 -14.96
C CYS A 41 4.35 -20.16 -15.33
N PRO A 42 4.10 -18.89 -15.72
CA PRO A 42 5.16 -17.98 -16.12
C PRO A 42 6.01 -17.59 -14.91
N GLN A 43 7.35 -17.65 -15.05
CA GLN A 43 8.32 -17.32 -13.99
C GLN A 43 7.99 -17.97 -12.63
N GLY A 44 7.50 -19.21 -12.67
CA GLY A 44 7.12 -19.96 -11.49
C GLY A 44 8.26 -20.78 -10.90
N PHE A 45 7.88 -21.65 -9.99
CA PHE A 45 8.75 -22.58 -9.32
C PHE A 45 7.97 -23.81 -8.89
N LEU A 46 8.70 -24.86 -8.57
CA LEU A 46 8.15 -26.06 -7.98
C LEU A 46 8.99 -26.50 -6.77
N TYR A 47 8.34 -27.17 -5.83
CA TYR A 47 9.00 -27.69 -4.64
C TYR A 47 8.28 -28.93 -4.11
N PHE A 48 9.00 -29.73 -3.33
CA PHE A 48 8.42 -30.81 -2.54
C PHE A 48 8.32 -30.42 -1.08
N ASN A 49 7.15 -30.66 -0.49
CA ASN A 49 6.96 -30.50 0.94
C ASN A 49 7.42 -31.77 1.70
N LYS A 50 7.38 -31.71 3.04
CA LYS A 50 7.70 -32.86 3.91
C LYS A 50 6.79 -34.08 3.67
N LYS A 51 5.61 -33.89 3.08
CA LYS A 51 4.65 -34.97 2.76
C LYS A 51 4.86 -35.56 1.36
N GLU A 52 5.96 -35.22 0.69
CA GLU A 52 6.27 -35.66 -0.68
C GLU A 52 5.26 -35.21 -1.74
N GLU A 53 4.50 -34.14 -1.46
CA GLU A 53 3.62 -33.54 -2.45
C GLU A 53 4.39 -32.53 -3.31
N LEU A 54 4.30 -32.70 -4.63
CA LEU A 54 4.83 -31.74 -5.59
C LEU A 54 3.88 -30.54 -5.71
N ARG A 55 4.40 -29.33 -5.47
CA ARG A 55 3.67 -28.07 -5.58
C ARG A 55 4.23 -27.27 -6.75
N ILE A 56 3.36 -26.82 -7.66
CA ILE A 56 3.69 -25.85 -8.72
C ILE A 56 3.11 -24.51 -8.30
N CYS A 57 3.95 -23.48 -8.22
CA CYS A 57 3.59 -22.19 -7.64
C CYS A 57 4.20 -21.03 -8.43
N VAL A 58 3.60 -19.85 -8.27
CA VAL A 58 4.12 -18.57 -8.76
C VAL A 58 4.13 -17.61 -7.58
N LEU A 59 5.14 -16.72 -7.52
CA LEU A 59 5.16 -15.64 -6.54
C LEU A 59 4.01 -14.66 -6.81
N ALA A 60 3.43 -14.10 -5.75
CA ALA A 60 2.33 -13.15 -5.88
C ALA A 60 2.81 -11.87 -6.60
N THR A 61 2.32 -11.65 -7.81
CA THR A 61 2.78 -10.56 -8.69
C THR A 61 2.37 -9.16 -8.23
N HIS A 62 1.38 -9.07 -7.35
CA HIS A 62 0.90 -7.80 -6.80
C HIS A 62 1.71 -7.31 -5.59
N LEU A 63 2.67 -8.11 -5.10
CA LEU A 63 3.57 -7.76 -4.01
C LEU A 63 4.93 -7.32 -4.55
N SER A 64 5.51 -6.31 -3.91
CA SER A 64 6.94 -6.02 -4.04
C SER A 64 7.72 -6.80 -2.99
N TYR A 65 8.69 -7.59 -3.44
CA TYR A 65 9.63 -8.31 -2.58
C TYR A 65 10.90 -7.50 -2.27
N ASP A 66 11.03 -6.30 -2.85
CA ASP A 66 12.13 -5.35 -2.66
C ASP A 66 11.86 -4.41 -1.47
N ALA A 67 11.57 -4.99 -0.32
CA ALA A 67 11.34 -4.32 0.95
C ALA A 67 11.66 -5.29 2.10
N PRO A 68 11.85 -4.82 3.35
CA PRO A 68 12.08 -5.71 4.50
C PRO A 68 10.98 -6.76 4.69
N TRP A 69 9.74 -6.43 4.31
CA TRP A 69 8.59 -7.32 4.28
C TRP A 69 7.95 -7.23 2.90
N PRO A 70 7.34 -8.31 2.34
CA PRO A 70 6.61 -8.22 1.09
C PRO A 70 5.45 -7.25 1.22
N VAL A 71 5.41 -6.19 0.39
CA VAL A 71 4.45 -5.09 0.54
C VAL A 71 3.80 -4.77 -0.81
N ARG A 72 2.51 -4.48 -0.79
CA ARG A 72 1.78 -3.84 -1.89
C ARG A 72 1.45 -2.40 -1.52
N LYS A 73 1.87 -1.45 -2.36
CA LYS A 73 1.45 -0.05 -2.23
C LYS A 73 0.17 0.18 -3.02
N VAL A 74 -0.84 0.74 -2.35
CA VAL A 74 -2.11 1.14 -2.98
C VAL A 74 -2.16 2.67 -3.00
N PRO A 75 -2.10 3.33 -4.18
CA PRO A 75 -2.09 4.79 -4.25
C PRO A 75 -3.49 5.36 -3.98
N LEU A 76 -3.68 6.03 -2.84
CA LEU A 76 -4.96 6.67 -2.49
C LEU A 76 -5.14 8.07 -3.07
N ARG A 77 -4.03 8.79 -3.34
CA ARG A 77 -4.03 10.20 -3.81
C ARG A 77 -4.73 11.19 -2.86
N CYS A 78 -4.91 10.81 -1.61
CA CYS A 78 -5.44 11.60 -0.51
C CYS A 78 -4.77 11.16 0.80
N THR A 79 -4.98 11.89 1.89
CA THR A 79 -4.38 11.57 3.20
C THR A 79 -5.28 10.59 3.95
N PRO A 80 -4.82 9.37 4.27
CA PRO A 80 -5.56 8.44 5.11
C PRO A 80 -5.43 8.82 6.60
N HIS A 81 -6.53 8.72 7.34
CA HIS A 81 -6.58 8.99 8.79
C HIS A 81 -6.81 7.71 9.59
N PHE A 82 -7.78 6.91 9.18
CA PHE A 82 -8.16 5.68 9.86
C PHE A 82 -8.40 4.55 8.87
N ALA A 83 -8.14 3.31 9.29
CA ALA A 83 -8.45 2.11 8.53
C ALA A 83 -9.00 1.03 9.46
N THR A 84 -10.08 0.36 9.05
CA THR A 84 -10.65 -0.78 9.78
C THR A 84 -11.02 -1.90 8.81
N TYR A 85 -10.92 -3.15 9.27
CA TYR A 85 -11.26 -4.33 8.48
C TYR A 85 -12.65 -4.83 8.86
N HIS A 86 -13.54 -4.91 7.88
CA HIS A 86 -14.88 -5.45 8.06
C HIS A 86 -14.89 -6.94 7.68
N LEU A 87 -15.02 -7.81 8.68
CA LEU A 87 -14.85 -9.26 8.54
C LEU A 87 -15.89 -9.89 7.60
N GLU A 88 -17.16 -9.47 7.71
CA GLU A 88 -18.28 -10.09 6.97
C GLU A 88 -18.16 -9.87 5.46
N SER A 89 -17.85 -8.64 5.04
CA SER A 89 -17.66 -8.32 3.63
C SER A 89 -16.22 -8.56 3.13
N LYS A 90 -15.28 -8.84 4.03
CA LYS A 90 -13.84 -8.96 3.73
C LYS A 90 -13.27 -7.71 3.05
N THR A 91 -13.73 -6.52 3.45
CA THR A 91 -13.29 -5.24 2.89
C THR A 91 -12.64 -4.36 3.93
N TYR A 92 -11.76 -3.45 3.49
CA TYR A 92 -11.23 -2.40 4.35
C TYR A 92 -12.03 -1.11 4.18
N CYS A 93 -12.41 -0.49 5.30
CA CYS A 93 -12.98 0.85 5.34
C CYS A 93 -11.87 1.84 5.72
N VAL A 94 -11.58 2.79 4.83
CA VAL A 94 -10.53 3.80 5.03
C VAL A 94 -11.17 5.19 5.07
N VAL A 95 -10.90 5.94 6.15
CA VAL A 95 -11.28 7.35 6.28
C VAL A 95 -10.16 8.21 5.72
N THR A 96 -10.48 9.09 4.79
CA THR A 96 -9.50 9.92 4.08
C THR A 96 -9.94 11.37 3.99
N SER A 97 -8.98 12.28 3.83
CA SER A 97 -9.23 13.70 3.54
C SER A 97 -8.52 14.15 2.28
N LEU A 98 -9.13 15.10 1.57
CA LEU A 98 -8.55 15.77 0.42
C LEU A 98 -8.42 17.28 0.74
N ALA A 99 -7.25 17.86 0.49
CA ALA A 99 -7.06 19.29 0.63
C ALA A 99 -7.68 20.00 -0.58
N GLU A 100 -8.65 20.89 -0.33
CA GLU A 100 -9.27 21.74 -1.34
C GLU A 100 -8.89 23.21 -1.05
N PRO A 101 -8.45 23.98 -2.04
CA PRO A 101 -8.16 25.40 -1.85
C PRO A 101 -9.45 26.16 -1.49
N THR A 102 -9.41 26.91 -0.39
CA THR A 102 -10.53 27.75 0.05
C THR A 102 -10.37 29.18 -0.46
N ASN A 103 -11.43 29.73 -1.06
CA ASN A 103 -11.54 31.17 -1.39
C ASN A 103 -12.17 31.98 -0.24
N GLN A 104 -12.31 31.37 0.94
CA GLN A 104 -12.82 32.03 2.14
C GLN A 104 -11.65 32.35 3.05
N TYR A 105 -11.55 33.62 3.43
CA TYR A 105 -10.53 34.10 4.34
C TYR A 105 -11.21 34.81 5.49
N TYR A 106 -10.64 34.66 6.68
CA TYR A 106 -11.10 35.36 7.86
C TYR A 106 -10.51 36.76 7.88
N LYS A 107 -11.36 37.78 7.90
CA LYS A 107 -10.95 39.13 8.28
C LYS A 107 -11.18 39.29 9.78
N PHE A 108 -10.13 39.65 10.50
CA PHE A 108 -10.21 40.06 11.89
C PHE A 108 -10.39 41.58 11.93
N ASN A 109 -11.60 42.05 12.25
CA ASN A 109 -11.86 43.46 12.54
C ASN A 109 -12.02 43.60 14.05
N GLY A 110 -10.91 43.76 14.79
CA GLY A 110 -10.96 43.88 16.26
C GLY A 110 -11.48 42.60 16.92
N GLU A 111 -12.70 42.63 17.49
CA GLU A 111 -13.33 41.52 18.22
C GLU A 111 -14.22 40.61 17.35
N ASP A 112 -14.54 41.02 16.11
CA ASP A 112 -15.44 40.28 15.22
C ASP A 112 -14.68 39.43 14.18
N LYS A 113 -14.93 38.12 14.18
CA LYS A 113 -14.40 37.16 13.22
C LYS A 113 -15.43 36.90 12.11
N VAL A 114 -15.35 37.64 11.00
CA VAL A 114 -16.29 37.51 9.87
C VAL A 114 -15.69 36.63 8.78
N ARG A 115 -16.42 35.58 8.37
CA ARG A 115 -16.05 34.68 7.27
C ARG A 115 -16.45 35.30 5.93
N ASN A 116 -15.49 35.85 5.19
CA ASN A 116 -15.75 36.44 3.88
C ASN A 116 -15.31 35.51 2.74
N SER A 117 -16.18 35.31 1.76
CA SER A 117 -15.85 34.67 0.48
C SER A 117 -15.36 35.71 -0.52
N GLN A 118 -14.17 35.55 -1.09
CA GLN A 118 -13.68 36.41 -2.15
C GLN A 118 -14.40 36.02 -3.46
N SER A 119 -15.28 36.88 -3.97
CA SER A 119 -15.70 36.80 -5.38
C SER A 119 -14.48 37.11 -6.24
N ALA A 120 -14.09 36.20 -7.12
CA ALA A 120 -12.92 36.34 -7.98
C ALA A 120 -13.00 37.64 -8.80
N TYR A 121 -12.20 38.64 -8.43
CA TYR A 121 -11.90 39.77 -9.31
C TYR A 121 -10.72 39.36 -10.20
N PRO A 122 -10.76 39.61 -11.52
CA PRO A 122 -9.66 39.25 -12.40
C PRO A 122 -8.48 40.17 -12.10
N GLY A 123 -7.47 39.69 -11.36
CA GLY A 123 -6.20 40.42 -11.22
C GLY A 123 -5.37 40.25 -9.94
N SER A 124 -5.84 39.56 -8.89
CA SER A 124 -5.08 39.46 -7.63
C SER A 124 -4.48 38.06 -7.43
N THR A 125 -3.15 37.96 -7.50
CA THR A 125 -2.37 36.79 -7.08
C THR A 125 -2.50 36.59 -5.56
N PRO A 126 -2.94 35.42 -5.07
CA PRO A 126 -3.05 35.19 -3.63
C PRO A 126 -1.71 34.69 -3.06
N SER A 127 -1.22 35.39 -2.03
CA SER A 127 -0.13 34.93 -1.16
C SER A 127 -0.65 33.81 -0.25
N MET A 128 -0.03 32.63 -0.36
CA MET A 128 -0.37 31.43 0.43
C MET A 128 -0.19 31.68 1.93
N GLY A 129 -1.29 31.60 2.68
CA GLY A 129 -1.32 31.54 4.14
C GLY A 129 -2.01 30.25 4.57
N SER A 130 -1.37 29.55 5.51
CA SER A 130 -1.60 28.19 6.02
C SER A 130 -3.06 27.75 6.25
N ASP A 131 -3.44 26.74 5.46
CA ASP A 131 -4.29 25.55 5.69
C ASP A 131 -5.26 25.52 6.88
N GLU A 132 -6.56 25.56 6.57
CA GLU A 132 -7.64 25.05 7.42
C GLU A 132 -8.32 23.87 6.69
N LEU A 133 -8.13 22.67 7.24
CA LEU A 133 -8.60 21.40 6.67
C LEU A 133 -10.12 21.25 6.89
N MET A 134 -10.93 21.52 5.87
CA MET A 134 -12.31 21.03 5.82
C MET A 134 -12.31 19.55 5.44
N GLY A 135 -12.30 18.68 6.44
CA GLY A 135 -12.44 17.23 6.28
C GLY A 135 -13.83 16.87 5.75
N ARG A 136 -13.92 16.56 4.46
CA ARG A 136 -14.99 15.71 3.94
C ARG A 136 -14.53 14.27 4.07
N ASP A 137 -15.05 13.57 5.08
CA ASP A 137 -14.76 12.16 5.29
C ASP A 137 -15.39 11.34 4.15
N TRP A 138 -14.55 10.82 3.25
CA TRP A 138 -14.97 9.84 2.26
C TRP A 138 -14.54 8.45 2.70
N LEU A 139 -15.52 7.54 2.82
CA LEU A 139 -15.28 6.12 3.08
C LEU A 139 -14.93 5.41 1.78
N LEU A 140 -13.69 4.98 1.63
CA LEU A 140 -13.27 4.11 0.53
C LEU A 140 -13.32 2.66 1.00
N CYS A 141 -14.13 1.84 0.34
CA CYS A 141 -14.12 0.38 0.49
C CYS A 141 -13.19 -0.24 -0.55
N LEU A 142 -12.10 -0.87 -0.09
CA LEU A 142 -11.21 -1.66 -0.95
C LEU A 142 -11.53 -3.16 -0.80
N SER A 143 -11.67 -3.86 -1.94
CA SER A 143 -11.91 -5.31 -2.07
C SER A 143 -10.67 -6.08 -2.49
#